data_AF-A0A2V9P893-F1
#
_entry.id   AF-A0A2V9P893-F1
#
_cell.length_a   1.000
_cell.length_b   1.000
_cell.length_c   1.000
_cell.angle_alpha   90.00
_cell.angle_beta   90.00
_cell.angle_gamma   90.00
#
_symmetry.space_group_name_H-M   'P 1'
#
loop_
_entity.id
_entity.type
_entity.pdbx_description
1 polymer ?
#
loop_
_entity_poly.entity_id
_entity_poly.type
_entity_poly.pdbx_seq_one_letter_code
_entity_poly.pdbx_strand_id
1 'polypeptide(L)'
;MFESILCQVTEYDPDVLESLIGLAVEIAREGREGRRVGTLFTLGDENAVLARSRPLILDPLSGHPESSLHVANPNLRGTIKELAQLDGGFVVSRKGIFLSACRYLDAVATQVDVPLGLGSRHIAAANMSAVTKAVGIVVSESSLVRLFCHGQLVGEIIPEVWMMDHAQLGGTVKREQVGELTFLKIVFKIRRGRAIRRA
;
A
#
# COMPACT_ATOMS: atom_id res chain seq x y z
N MET A 1 -7.92 -5.38 11.59
CA MET A 1 -7.89 -5.15 10.12
C MET A 1 -6.57 -5.66 9.56
N PHE A 2 -5.46 -5.35 10.22
CA PHE A 2 -4.12 -5.76 9.82
C PHE A 2 -3.91 -7.28 9.86
N GLU A 3 -4.36 -7.98 10.92
CA GLU A 3 -4.19 -9.45 11.05
C GLU A 3 -4.80 -10.29 9.91
N SER A 4 -5.93 -9.86 9.32
CA SER A 4 -6.54 -10.58 8.19
C SER A 4 -5.79 -10.38 6.88
N ILE A 5 -5.19 -9.20 6.69
CA ILE A 5 -4.33 -8.90 5.54
C ILE A 5 -3.00 -9.65 5.70
N LEU A 6 -2.42 -9.62 6.90
CA LEU A 6 -1.22 -10.39 7.24
C LEU A 6 -1.38 -11.88 6.96
N CYS A 7 -2.56 -12.46 7.21
CA CYS A 7 -2.87 -13.87 6.95
C CYS A 7 -2.75 -14.26 5.46
N GLN A 8 -2.96 -13.33 4.54
CA GLN A 8 -2.81 -13.56 3.09
C GLN A 8 -1.40 -13.20 2.57
N VAL A 9 -0.56 -12.60 3.41
CA VAL A 9 0.78 -12.07 3.09
C VAL A 9 1.85 -12.71 4.00
N THR A 10 1.57 -13.86 4.62
CA THR A 10 2.34 -14.48 5.72
C THR A 10 3.81 -14.78 5.45
N GLU A 11 4.30 -14.66 4.21
CA GLU A 11 5.71 -14.89 3.87
C GLU A 11 6.62 -13.69 4.21
N TYR A 12 6.07 -12.55 4.61
CA TYR A 12 6.82 -11.30 4.83
C TYR A 12 6.94 -10.93 6.30
N ASP A 13 8.07 -10.34 6.65
CA ASP A 13 8.31 -9.78 7.98
C ASP A 13 7.21 -8.74 8.30
N PRO A 14 6.44 -8.93 9.39
CA PRO A 14 5.37 -8.00 9.77
C PRO A 14 5.86 -6.57 9.94
N ASP A 15 7.06 -6.36 10.48
CA ASP A 15 7.60 -5.02 10.76
C ASP A 15 7.93 -4.28 9.45
N VAL A 16 8.43 -5.02 8.45
CA VAL A 16 8.69 -4.49 7.10
C VAL A 16 7.38 -4.13 6.40
N LEU A 17 6.39 -5.03 6.45
CA LEU A 17 5.11 -4.80 5.80
C LEU A 17 4.35 -3.62 6.45
N GLU A 18 4.33 -3.56 7.78
CA GLU A 18 3.73 -2.46 8.53
C GLU A 18 4.42 -1.12 8.22
N SER A 19 5.75 -1.10 8.20
CA SER A 19 6.52 0.10 7.87
C SER A 19 6.23 0.61 6.46
N LEU A 20 6.12 -0.30 5.48
CA LEU A 20 5.84 0.04 4.09
C LEU A 20 4.39 0.52 3.90
N ILE A 21 3.43 -0.14 4.54
CA ILE A 21 2.03 0.29 4.54
C ILE A 21 1.88 1.65 5.24
N GLY A 22 2.57 1.86 6.36
CA GLY A 22 2.61 3.16 7.04
C GLY A 22 3.12 4.26 6.12
N LEU A 23 4.15 3.99 5.31
CA LEU A 23 4.64 4.93 4.30
C LEU A 23 3.62 5.17 3.19
N ALA A 24 2.95 4.12 2.70
CA ALA A 24 1.89 4.24 1.72
C ALA A 24 0.70 5.08 2.25
N VAL A 25 0.31 4.90 3.51
CA VAL A 25 -0.73 5.68 4.19
C VAL A 25 -0.32 7.15 4.35
N GLU A 26 0.93 7.42 4.71
CA GLU A 26 1.45 8.79 4.74
C GLU A 26 1.35 9.46 3.37
N ILE A 27 1.78 8.78 2.29
CA ILE A 27 1.67 9.31 0.93
C ILE A 27 0.21 9.54 0.54
N ALA A 28 -0.69 8.61 0.86
CA ALA A 28 -2.12 8.72 0.56
C ALA A 28 -2.71 9.98 1.21
N ARG A 29 -2.33 10.27 2.46
CA ARG A 29 -2.87 11.37 3.26
C ARG A 29 -2.24 12.72 2.92
N GLU A 30 -0.93 12.78 2.91
CA GLU A 30 -0.16 14.02 2.77
C GLU A 30 0.02 14.42 1.31
N GLY A 31 0.06 13.43 0.42
CA GLY A 31 0.46 13.64 -0.97
C GLY A 31 1.84 14.29 -1.03
N ARG A 32 2.03 15.17 -2.03
CA ARG A 32 3.21 16.01 -2.14
C ARG A 32 2.83 17.34 -2.79
N GLU A 33 3.36 18.45 -2.26
CA GLU A 33 3.12 19.81 -2.80
C GLU A 33 1.62 20.15 -2.99
N GLY A 34 0.76 19.67 -2.08
CA GLY A 34 -0.69 19.90 -2.13
C GLY A 34 -1.43 19.06 -3.17
N ARG A 35 -0.76 18.11 -3.82
CA ARG A 35 -1.34 17.19 -4.80
C ARG A 35 -1.40 15.77 -4.24
N ARG A 36 -2.45 15.04 -4.61
CA ARG A 36 -2.53 13.60 -4.37
C ARG A 36 -1.53 12.89 -5.27
N VAL A 37 -0.80 11.93 -4.73
CA VAL A 37 0.26 11.22 -5.45
C VAL A 37 -0.08 9.73 -5.49
N GLY A 38 -0.39 9.24 -6.69
CA GLY A 38 -0.57 7.82 -6.92
C GLY A 38 0.77 7.10 -6.92
N THR A 39 0.92 6.04 -6.13
CA THR A 39 2.21 5.34 -5.93
C THR A 39 2.04 3.84 -6.05
N LEU A 40 3.06 3.16 -6.57
CA LEU A 40 3.10 1.71 -6.69
C LEU A 40 4.37 1.18 -6.02
N PHE A 41 4.22 0.25 -5.09
CA PHE A 41 5.30 -0.52 -4.50
C PHE A 41 5.12 -2.00 -4.82
N THR A 42 6.22 -2.71 -5.00
CA THR A 42 6.28 -4.17 -4.96
C THR A 42 7.12 -4.58 -3.77
N LEU A 43 6.71 -5.63 -3.05
CA LEU A 43 7.44 -6.16 -1.90
C LEU A 43 7.80 -7.63 -2.13
N GLY A 44 9.10 -7.91 -2.13
CA GLY A 44 9.68 -9.25 -2.35
C GLY A 44 9.67 -9.73 -3.79
N ASP A 45 10.13 -10.98 -3.95
CA ASP A 45 10.45 -11.60 -5.24
C ASP A 45 11.23 -10.65 -6.16
N GLU A 46 12.12 -9.86 -5.55
CA GLU A 46 12.74 -8.69 -6.14
C GLU A 46 13.44 -8.99 -7.46
N ASN A 47 14.08 -10.16 -7.56
CA ASN A 47 14.74 -10.59 -8.79
C ASN A 47 13.74 -10.82 -9.94
N ALA A 48 12.59 -11.45 -9.67
CA ALA A 48 11.58 -11.68 -10.68
C ALA A 48 10.91 -10.38 -11.12
N VAL A 49 10.66 -9.46 -10.17
CA VAL A 49 10.12 -8.11 -10.44
C VAL A 49 11.10 -7.28 -11.27
N LEU A 50 12.39 -7.27 -10.90
CA LEU A 50 13.43 -6.56 -11.66
C LEU A 50 13.57 -7.12 -13.08
N ALA A 51 13.52 -8.44 -13.24
CA ALA A 51 13.56 -9.08 -14.56
C ALA A 51 12.33 -8.77 -15.44
N ARG A 52 11.19 -8.43 -14.83
CA ARG A 52 9.93 -8.04 -15.49
C ARG A 52 9.67 -6.54 -15.39
N SER A 53 10.71 -5.73 -15.26
CA SER A 53 10.56 -4.28 -15.24
C SER A 53 11.72 -3.58 -15.89
N ARG A 54 11.48 -2.37 -16.39
CA ARG A 54 12.50 -1.54 -17.03
C ARG A 54 12.59 -0.17 -16.35
N PRO A 55 13.79 0.41 -16.24
CA PRO A 55 13.93 1.73 -15.65
C PRO A 55 13.36 2.75 -16.62
N LEU A 56 12.58 3.71 -16.12
CA LEU A 56 12.11 4.85 -16.92
C LEU A 56 13.14 5.99 -16.94
N ILE A 57 13.94 6.08 -15.89
CA ILE A 57 15.07 7.01 -15.74
C ILE A 57 16.26 6.27 -15.11
N LEU A 58 17.43 6.93 -15.01
CA LEU A 58 18.53 6.42 -14.20
C LEU A 58 18.04 6.14 -12.79
N ASP A 59 18.40 5.00 -12.24
CA ASP A 59 17.90 4.56 -10.94
C ASP A 59 18.40 5.50 -9.83
N PRO A 60 17.51 6.27 -9.18
CA PRO A 60 17.90 7.25 -8.19
C PRO A 60 18.33 6.62 -6.86
N LEU A 61 18.10 5.31 -6.66
CA LEU A 61 18.50 4.58 -5.46
C LEU A 61 19.81 3.80 -5.66
N SER A 62 20.26 3.65 -6.91
CA SER A 62 21.48 2.92 -7.22
C SER A 62 22.72 3.59 -6.62
N GLY A 63 23.58 2.79 -5.99
CA GLY A 63 24.84 3.26 -5.39
C GLY A 63 24.72 3.76 -3.94
N HIS A 64 23.51 3.79 -3.38
CA HIS A 64 23.31 4.11 -1.96
C HIS A 64 23.41 2.86 -1.08
N PRO A 65 23.94 2.97 0.17
CA PRO A 65 24.07 1.83 1.06
C PRO A 65 22.69 1.31 1.51
N GLU A 66 22.53 -0.01 1.60
CA GLU A 66 21.25 -0.65 1.98
C GLU A 66 20.68 -0.10 3.31
N SER A 67 21.54 0.21 4.29
CA SER A 67 21.12 0.79 5.57
C SER A 67 20.39 2.13 5.41
N SER A 68 20.75 2.93 4.40
CA SER A 68 20.07 4.19 4.09
C SER A 68 18.75 3.97 3.34
N LEU A 69 18.59 2.82 2.67
CA LEU A 69 17.46 2.45 1.83
C LEU A 69 16.45 1.53 2.52
N HIS A 70 16.65 1.21 3.80
CA HIS A 70 15.73 0.38 4.55
C HIS A 70 14.44 1.14 4.91
N VAL A 71 13.27 0.50 4.78
CA VAL A 71 11.94 1.12 4.98
C VAL A 71 11.73 1.72 6.37
N ALA A 72 12.37 1.13 7.39
CA ALA A 72 12.36 1.64 8.76
C ALA A 72 13.23 2.89 8.98
N ASN A 73 14.07 3.29 8.00
CA ASN A 73 14.88 4.50 8.12
C ASN A 73 13.99 5.76 7.96
N PRO A 74 13.82 6.59 9.00
CA PRO A 74 12.98 7.78 8.91
C PRO A 74 13.49 8.80 7.88
N ASN A 75 14.80 8.85 7.64
CA ASN A 75 15.41 9.79 6.69
C ASN A 75 15.09 9.43 5.23
N LEU A 76 14.72 8.19 4.94
CA LEU A 76 14.35 7.73 3.60
C LEU A 76 12.95 8.22 3.18
N ARG A 77 12.04 8.41 4.14
CA ARG A 77 10.61 8.67 3.86
C ARG A 77 10.40 9.89 2.96
N GLY A 78 11.15 10.97 3.22
CA GLY A 78 11.11 12.19 2.41
C GLY A 78 11.49 11.92 0.96
N THR A 79 12.60 11.21 0.73
CA THR A 79 13.07 10.82 -0.60
C THR A 79 12.05 9.97 -1.35
N ILE A 80 11.43 8.99 -0.68
CA ILE A 80 10.40 8.17 -1.32
C ILE A 80 9.18 9.00 -1.71
N LYS A 81 8.76 9.97 -0.89
CA LYS A 81 7.67 10.90 -1.23
C LYS A 81 8.01 11.77 -2.43
N GLU A 82 9.28 12.19 -2.59
CA GLU A 82 9.70 12.92 -3.80
C GLU A 82 9.64 12.05 -5.05
N LEU A 83 10.22 10.85 -4.95
CA LEU A 83 10.28 9.92 -6.07
C LEU A 83 8.90 9.37 -6.46
N ALA A 84 7.95 9.31 -5.50
CA ALA A 84 6.58 8.86 -5.75
C ALA A 84 5.81 9.76 -6.73
N GLN A 85 6.25 11.02 -6.91
CA GLN A 85 5.68 11.93 -7.90
C GLN A 85 6.05 11.55 -9.34
N LEU A 86 7.07 10.72 -9.51
CA LEU A 86 7.55 10.28 -10.82
C LEU A 86 6.75 9.06 -11.33
N ASP A 87 6.88 8.80 -12.62
CA ASP A 87 6.24 7.65 -13.25
C ASP A 87 6.92 6.33 -12.87
N GLY A 88 6.11 5.27 -12.83
CA GLY A 88 6.53 3.91 -12.47
C GLY A 88 6.22 3.54 -11.02
N GLY A 89 7.00 2.60 -10.50
CA GLY A 89 6.89 2.11 -9.13
C GLY A 89 8.24 1.79 -8.50
N PHE A 90 8.16 1.39 -7.24
CA PHE A 90 9.29 0.99 -6.41
C PHE A 90 9.39 -0.54 -6.33
N VAL A 91 10.63 -1.04 -6.35
CA VAL A 91 10.93 -2.44 -6.02
C VAL A 91 11.54 -2.47 -4.63
N VAL A 92 10.83 -3.11 -3.69
CA VAL A 92 11.26 -3.27 -2.30
C VAL A 92 11.58 -4.75 -2.07
N SER A 93 12.77 -5.04 -1.56
CA SER A 93 13.20 -6.40 -1.24
C SER A 93 12.36 -7.00 -0.11
N ARG A 94 12.40 -8.32 0.04
CA ARG A 94 11.77 -8.99 1.20
C ARG A 94 12.27 -8.47 2.54
N LYS A 95 13.50 -7.95 2.59
CA LYS A 95 14.14 -7.36 3.78
C LYS A 95 13.78 -5.89 4.00
N GLY A 96 12.86 -5.32 3.22
CA GLY A 96 12.46 -3.92 3.35
C GLY A 96 13.46 -2.92 2.77
N ILE A 97 14.37 -3.34 1.89
CA ILE A 97 15.31 -2.44 1.20
C ILE A 97 14.68 -1.96 -0.09
N PHE A 98 14.62 -0.64 -0.31
CA PHE A 98 14.24 -0.08 -1.60
C PHE A 98 15.38 -0.28 -2.60
N LEU A 99 15.18 -1.20 -3.56
CA LEU A 99 16.21 -1.59 -4.52
C LEU A 99 16.23 -0.70 -5.76
N SER A 100 15.06 -0.23 -6.19
CA SER A 100 14.91 0.57 -7.41
C SER A 100 13.64 1.42 -7.35
N ALA A 101 13.66 2.56 -8.02
CA ALA A 101 12.52 3.43 -8.20
C ALA A 101 12.28 3.76 -9.69
N CYS A 102 11.15 4.38 -9.99
CA CYS A 102 10.79 4.80 -11.34
C CYS A 102 10.80 3.64 -12.36
N ARG A 103 10.33 2.46 -11.94
CA ARG A 103 10.29 1.28 -12.79
C ARG A 103 8.94 1.08 -13.44
N TYR A 104 8.94 0.87 -14.75
CA TYR A 104 7.76 0.38 -15.47
C TYR A 104 7.68 -1.13 -15.29
N LEU A 105 6.57 -1.60 -14.70
CA LEU A 105 6.32 -3.04 -14.51
C LEU A 105 5.77 -3.63 -15.80
N ASP A 106 6.59 -4.45 -16.46
CA ASP A 106 6.29 -5.13 -17.72
C ASP A 106 5.84 -6.56 -17.44
N ALA A 107 4.66 -6.67 -16.81
CA ALA A 107 4.01 -7.94 -16.52
C ALA A 107 2.61 -7.92 -17.10
N VAL A 108 2.27 -8.99 -17.81
CA VAL A 108 0.92 -9.27 -18.30
C VAL A 108 0.58 -10.68 -17.86
N ALA A 109 -0.47 -10.80 -17.05
CA ALA A 109 -1.03 -12.08 -16.66
C ALA A 109 -2.30 -12.37 -17.46
N THR A 110 -2.58 -13.66 -17.69
CA THR A 110 -3.75 -14.09 -18.46
C THR A 110 -5.07 -13.76 -17.76
N GLN A 111 -5.05 -13.70 -16.43
CA GLN A 111 -6.24 -13.45 -15.61
C GLN A 111 -5.85 -12.66 -14.37
N VAL A 112 -6.34 -11.42 -14.28
CA VAL A 112 -6.28 -10.59 -13.07
C VAL A 112 -7.70 -10.13 -12.76
N ASP A 113 -8.05 -10.14 -11.48
CA ASP A 113 -9.36 -9.68 -11.01
C ASP A 113 -9.19 -8.30 -10.38
N VAL A 114 -9.33 -7.27 -11.22
CA VAL A 114 -9.19 -5.88 -10.83
C VAL A 114 -10.56 -5.21 -10.97
N PRO A 115 -11.16 -4.70 -9.87
CA PRO A 115 -12.42 -3.99 -9.92
C PRO A 115 -12.44 -2.85 -10.95
N LEU A 116 -13.60 -2.62 -11.57
CA LEU A 116 -13.80 -1.52 -12.50
C LEU A 116 -13.51 -0.17 -11.83
N GLY A 117 -12.88 0.75 -12.55
CA GLY A 117 -12.52 2.08 -12.06
C GLY A 117 -11.14 2.18 -11.42
N LEU A 118 -10.37 1.09 -11.36
CA LEU A 118 -8.98 1.11 -10.92
C LEU A 118 -8.03 1.41 -12.09
N GLY A 119 -7.14 2.40 -11.90
CA GLY A 119 -6.21 2.87 -12.93
C GLY A 119 -5.00 1.97 -13.19
N SER A 120 -4.11 2.41 -14.09
CA SER A 120 -2.96 1.65 -14.60
C SER A 120 -2.04 1.07 -13.51
N ARG A 121 -1.76 1.81 -12.43
CA ARG A 121 -0.94 1.31 -11.30
C ARG A 121 -1.55 0.10 -10.60
N HIS A 122 -2.88 0.02 -10.51
CA HIS A 122 -3.57 -1.13 -9.93
C HIS A 122 -3.46 -2.36 -10.84
N ILE A 123 -3.66 -2.16 -12.15
CA ILE A 123 -3.51 -3.23 -13.15
C ILE A 123 -2.07 -3.75 -13.16
N ALA A 124 -1.08 -2.86 -13.09
CA ALA A 124 0.33 -3.23 -13.00
C ALA A 124 0.64 -4.04 -11.73
N ALA A 125 0.11 -3.63 -10.57
CA ALA A 125 0.26 -4.37 -9.31
C ALA A 125 -0.36 -5.77 -9.38
N ALA A 126 -1.60 -5.87 -9.90
CA ALA A 126 -2.29 -7.14 -10.06
C ALA A 126 -1.52 -8.08 -11.01
N ASN A 127 -1.12 -7.60 -12.19
CA ASN A 127 -0.35 -8.42 -13.13
C ASN A 127 0.99 -8.86 -12.55
N MET A 128 1.73 -7.96 -11.90
CA MET A 128 3.03 -8.31 -11.33
C MET A 128 2.89 -9.33 -10.21
N SER A 129 1.94 -9.14 -9.29
CA SER A 129 1.66 -10.10 -8.21
C SER A 129 1.06 -11.42 -8.69
N ALA A 130 0.50 -11.49 -9.90
CA ALA A 130 0.00 -12.73 -10.49
C ALA A 130 1.13 -13.60 -11.07
N VAL A 131 2.18 -12.97 -11.61
CA VAL A 131 3.30 -13.68 -12.28
C VAL A 131 4.56 -13.79 -11.42
N THR A 132 4.53 -13.23 -10.20
CA THR A 132 5.61 -13.28 -9.21
C THR A 132 5.02 -13.61 -7.84
N LYS A 133 5.87 -13.84 -6.84
CA LYS A 133 5.45 -13.94 -5.44
C LYS A 133 5.40 -12.58 -4.74
N ALA A 134 5.64 -11.48 -5.46
CA ALA A 134 5.66 -10.15 -4.88
C ALA A 134 4.26 -9.67 -4.50
N VAL A 135 4.19 -8.88 -3.43
CA VAL A 135 2.98 -8.16 -3.03
C VAL A 135 2.96 -6.81 -3.73
N GLY A 136 1.87 -6.49 -4.42
CA GLY A 136 1.65 -5.16 -5.00
C GLY A 136 0.94 -4.25 -4.00
N ILE A 137 1.51 -3.10 -3.67
CA ILE A 137 0.89 -2.10 -2.78
C ILE A 137 0.68 -0.82 -3.58
N VAL A 138 -0.56 -0.36 -3.68
CA VAL A 138 -0.93 0.79 -4.51
C VAL A 138 -1.58 1.87 -3.67
N VAL A 139 -1.05 3.08 -3.76
CA VAL A 139 -1.70 4.30 -3.28
C VAL A 139 -2.46 4.92 -4.44
N SER A 140 -3.78 5.08 -4.29
CA SER A 140 -4.60 5.76 -5.28
C SER A 140 -4.56 7.27 -5.09
N GLU A 141 -4.75 8.01 -6.18
CA GLU A 141 -4.96 9.47 -6.12
C GLU A 141 -6.24 9.84 -5.35
N SER A 142 -7.16 8.89 -5.19
CA SER A 142 -8.33 8.99 -4.30
C SER A 142 -8.02 8.69 -2.82
N SER A 143 -6.75 8.60 -2.43
CA SER A 143 -6.28 8.43 -1.05
C SER A 143 -6.58 7.08 -0.40
N LEU A 144 -6.69 6.01 -1.18
CA LEU A 144 -6.82 4.65 -0.65
C LEU A 144 -5.53 3.87 -0.87
N VAL A 145 -5.22 2.97 0.06
CA VAL A 145 -4.10 2.02 -0.10
C VAL A 145 -4.68 0.65 -0.36
N ARG A 146 -4.23 -0.02 -1.42
CA ARG A 146 -4.70 -1.34 -1.82
C ARG A 146 -3.56 -2.32 -1.93
N LEU A 147 -3.83 -3.58 -1.58
CA LEU A 147 -2.87 -4.66 -1.62
C LEU A 147 -3.32 -5.74 -2.61
N PHE A 148 -2.39 -6.19 -3.43
CA PHE A 148 -2.58 -7.23 -4.43
C PHE A 148 -1.64 -8.40 -4.17
N CYS A 149 -2.17 -9.61 -4.13
CA CYS A 149 -1.41 -10.86 -4.06
C CYS A 149 -2.00 -11.85 -5.06
N HIS A 150 -1.16 -12.58 -5.78
CA HIS A 150 -1.61 -13.58 -6.77
C HIS A 150 -2.63 -13.03 -7.78
N GLY A 151 -2.52 -11.74 -8.15
CA GLY A 151 -3.44 -11.10 -9.08
C GLY A 151 -4.79 -10.68 -8.51
N GLN A 152 -5.00 -10.83 -7.20
CA GLN A 152 -6.26 -10.52 -6.52
C GLN A 152 -6.09 -9.36 -5.54
N LEU A 153 -7.12 -8.53 -5.41
CA LEU A 153 -7.22 -7.50 -4.38
C LEU A 153 -7.48 -8.16 -3.02
N VAL A 154 -6.47 -8.18 -2.15
CA VAL A 154 -6.51 -8.85 -0.84
C VAL A 154 -6.80 -7.90 0.33
N GLY A 155 -6.62 -6.59 0.11
CA GLY A 155 -6.83 -5.61 1.18
C GLY A 155 -7.03 -4.20 0.64
N GLU A 156 -7.86 -3.45 1.36
CA GLU A 156 -8.05 -2.01 1.17
C GLU A 156 -7.95 -1.31 2.53
N ILE A 157 -7.18 -0.23 2.57
CA ILE A 157 -6.88 0.54 3.76
C ILE A 157 -7.29 1.99 3.50
N ILE A 158 -8.15 2.49 4.38
CA ILE A 158 -8.56 3.88 4.46
C ILE A 158 -7.62 4.58 5.45
N PRO A 159 -6.81 5.57 5.03
CA PRO A 159 -5.82 6.24 5.87
C PRO A 159 -6.37 6.74 7.22
N GLU A 160 -7.57 7.31 7.22
CA GLU A 160 -8.20 7.84 8.43
C GLU A 160 -8.48 6.73 9.45
N VAL A 161 -8.96 5.57 9.00
CA VAL A 161 -9.24 4.41 9.86
C VAL A 161 -7.95 3.80 10.38
N TRP A 162 -6.93 3.69 9.52
CA TRP A 162 -5.60 3.20 9.89
C TRP A 162 -5.01 4.02 11.04
N MET A 163 -5.08 5.34 10.94
CA MET A 163 -4.58 6.24 11.99
C MET A 163 -5.33 6.09 13.31
N MET A 164 -6.65 5.85 13.29
CA MET A 164 -7.44 5.69 14.53
C MET A 164 -7.07 4.41 15.30
N ASP A 165 -6.77 3.33 14.57
CA ASP A 165 -6.32 2.05 15.15
C ASP A 165 -4.94 2.22 15.82
N HIS A 166 -4.03 2.92 15.15
CA HIS A 166 -2.66 3.17 15.65
C HIS A 166 -2.58 4.35 16.64
N ALA A 167 -3.64 5.15 16.77
CA ALA A 167 -3.76 6.26 17.72
C ALA A 167 -4.53 5.92 19.01
N GLN A 168 -4.93 4.66 19.22
CA GLN A 168 -5.79 4.23 20.34
C GLN A 168 -7.11 5.03 20.46
N LEU A 169 -7.86 5.23 19.36
CA LEU A 169 -9.17 5.90 19.41
C LEU A 169 -10.32 4.92 19.06
N GLY A 170 -11.16 4.64 20.07
CA GLY A 170 -12.16 3.56 20.09
C GLY A 170 -13.36 3.70 19.14
N GLY A 171 -13.18 3.39 17.86
CA GLY A 171 -14.24 3.11 16.89
C GLY A 171 -14.50 1.61 16.74
N THR A 172 -15.78 1.17 16.75
CA THR A 172 -16.12 -0.24 16.50
C THR A 172 -16.39 -0.48 15.01
N VAL A 173 -15.50 -1.24 14.37
CA VAL A 173 -15.64 -1.67 12.97
C VAL A 173 -16.49 -2.94 12.91
N LYS A 174 -17.56 -2.96 12.10
CA LYS A 174 -18.33 -4.18 11.84
C LYS A 174 -17.97 -4.78 10.47
N ARG A 175 -17.77 -6.10 10.46
CA ARG A 175 -17.56 -6.92 9.25
C ARG A 175 -18.92 -7.30 8.67
N GLU A 176 -19.09 -7.13 7.38
CA GLU A 176 -20.23 -7.63 6.62
C GLU A 176 -19.70 -8.45 5.43
N GLN A 177 -20.13 -9.69 5.32
CA GLN A 177 -19.67 -10.62 4.29
C GLN A 177 -20.73 -10.67 3.19
N VAL A 178 -20.35 -10.33 1.95
CA VAL A 178 -21.24 -10.44 0.78
C VAL A 178 -20.54 -11.35 -0.22
N GLY A 179 -20.92 -12.62 -0.23
CA GLY A 179 -20.23 -13.66 -1.00
C GLY A 179 -18.84 -13.95 -0.43
N GLU A 180 -17.83 -14.03 -1.29
CA GLU A 180 -16.42 -14.20 -0.88
C GLU A 180 -15.74 -12.87 -0.50
N LEU A 181 -16.42 -11.75 -0.71
CA LEU A 181 -15.89 -10.41 -0.41
C LEU A 181 -16.25 -10.00 1.02
N THR A 182 -15.24 -9.55 1.77
CA THR A 182 -15.41 -8.97 3.10
C THR A 182 -15.46 -7.45 2.98
N PHE A 183 -16.62 -6.87 3.29
CA PHE A 183 -16.81 -5.42 3.37
C PHE A 183 -16.73 -4.97 4.84
N LEU A 184 -16.13 -3.82 5.10
CA LEU A 184 -16.07 -3.22 6.43
C LEU A 184 -16.94 -1.96 6.44
N LYS A 185 -17.97 -1.94 7.29
CA LYS A 185 -18.88 -0.80 7.46
C LYS A 185 -18.69 -0.21 8.85
N ILE A 186 -18.50 1.11 8.93
CA ILE A 186 -18.40 1.83 10.20
C ILE A 186 -19.82 2.08 10.75
N VAL A 187 -20.11 1.59 11.95
CA VAL A 187 -21.35 1.91 12.67
C VAL A 187 -21.03 2.90 13.78
N PHE A 188 -21.41 4.16 13.60
CA PHE A 188 -21.33 5.15 14.66
C PHE A 188 -22.42 4.92 15.70
N LYS A 189 -22.04 4.71 16.97
CA LYS A 189 -22.98 4.69 18.09
C LYS A 189 -23.33 6.13 18.43
N ILE A 190 -24.47 6.62 17.94
CA ILE A 190 -25.01 7.93 18.34
C ILE A 190 -25.26 7.87 19.86
N ARG A 191 -24.40 8.52 20.66
CA ARG A 191 -24.70 8.78 22.08
C ARG A 191 -25.82 9.81 22.12
N ARG A 192 -27.06 9.37 22.40
CA ARG A 192 -28.13 10.30 22.80
C ARG A 192 -27.65 11.09 24.02
N GLY A 193 -27.50 12.40 23.85
CA GLY A 193 -27.05 13.31 24.89
C GLY A 193 -27.96 13.28 26.12
N ARG A 194 -27.33 13.33 27.30
CA ARG A 194 -28.02 13.57 28.57
C ARG A 194 -28.77 14.90 28.50
N ALA A 195 -30.05 14.87 28.87
CA ALA A 195 -30.85 16.04 29.13
C ALA A 195 -30.18 16.93 30.18
N ILE A 196 -29.90 18.17 29.82
CA ILE A 196 -29.59 19.24 30.78
C ILE A 196 -30.93 19.62 31.41
N ARG A 197 -31.16 19.19 32.66
CA ARG A 197 -32.16 19.82 33.53
C ARG A 197 -31.59 21.16 33.99
N ARG A 198 -32.24 22.27 33.62
CA ARG A 198 -32.14 23.51 34.38
C ARG A 198 -33.48 23.73 35.07
N ALA A 199 -33.39 23.88 36.39
CA ALA A 199 -34.45 24.41 37.24
C ALA A 199 -34.67 25.90 36.93
#